data_AF-A0A2H0U8H7-F1
#
_entry.id   AF-A0A2H0U8H7-F1
#
_cell.length_a   1.000
_cell.length_b   1.000
_cell.length_c   1.000
_cell.angle_alpha   90.00
_cell.angle_beta   90.00
_cell.angle_gamma   90.00
#
_symmetry.space_group_name_H-M   'P 1'
#
loop_
_entity.id
_entity.type
_entity.pdbx_description
1 polymer ?
#
loop_
_entity_poly.entity_id
_entity_poly.type
_entity_poly.pdbx_seq_one_letter_code
_entity_poly.pdbx_strand_id
1 'polypeptide(L)'
;MEEVAVSNDDPDYRRTRVQFAQLCARIAPPEEYDERYHQALSEYDEFCEKPLVAAVSIGEENMEFVFGTKTVYLTGHDNVRREIGEFMCAVGCSGYMVENISVAIDGESGYAHPHAFQGGQFCMQRGSNQLRVALHNGRLAEAACLILDALETYGPGTPYCSIDKWPVAKE
;
A
#
# COMPACT_ATOMS: atom_id res chain seq x y z
N MET A 1 12.38 -18.73 7.35
CA MET A 1 12.31 -17.29 7.69
C MET A 1 11.35 -17.21 8.86
N GLU A 2 11.84 -16.89 10.06
CA GLU A 2 10.97 -16.65 11.21
C GLU A 2 10.18 -15.36 10.97
N GLU A 3 8.85 -15.43 11.06
CA GLU A 3 8.00 -14.24 11.15
C GLU A 3 8.34 -13.53 12.46
N VAL A 4 9.08 -12.42 12.36
CA VAL A 4 9.27 -11.52 13.49
C VAL A 4 7.97 -10.72 13.61
N ALA A 5 7.07 -11.19 14.46
CA ALA A 5 5.93 -10.39 14.90
C ALA A 5 6.48 -9.11 15.55
N VAL A 6 6.14 -7.96 14.98
CA VAL A 6 6.60 -6.67 15.47
C VAL A 6 5.93 -6.44 16.83
N SER A 7 6.71 -6.51 17.91
CA SER A 7 6.20 -6.31 19.27
C SER A 7 5.98 -4.82 19.53
N ASN A 8 4.88 -4.46 20.21
CA ASN A 8 4.63 -3.09 20.67
C ASN A 8 5.70 -2.56 21.63
N ASP A 9 6.59 -3.41 22.13
CA ASP A 9 7.74 -3.04 22.96
C ASP A 9 9.01 -2.76 22.16
N ASP A 10 8.98 -2.95 20.84
CA ASP A 10 10.08 -2.61 19.95
C ASP A 10 10.23 -1.07 19.89
N PRO A 11 11.40 -0.52 20.26
CA PRO A 11 11.65 0.92 20.20
C PRO A 11 11.49 1.50 18.78
N ASP A 12 11.81 0.74 17.73
CA ASP A 12 11.63 1.17 16.35
C ASP A 12 10.14 1.22 15.98
N TYR A 13 9.34 0.24 16.41
CA TYR A 13 7.88 0.26 16.22
C TYR A 13 7.24 1.49 16.86
N ARG A 14 7.57 1.74 18.13
CA ARG A 14 7.05 2.90 18.88
C ARG A 14 7.43 4.22 18.22
N ARG A 15 8.67 4.34 17.73
CA ARG A 15 9.14 5.52 17.00
C ARG A 15 8.34 5.73 15.72
N THR A 16 8.27 4.70 14.86
CA THR A 16 7.55 4.78 13.58
C THR A 16 6.07 5.07 13.77
N ARG A 17 5.43 4.48 14.79
CA ARG A 17 4.04 4.75 15.17
C ARG A 17 3.80 6.21 15.53
N VAL A 18 4.69 6.81 16.33
CA VAL A 18 4.60 8.24 16.68
C VAL A 18 4.85 9.11 15.45
N GLN A 19 5.85 8.79 14.63
CA GLN A 19 6.14 9.54 13.41
C GLN A 19 4.96 9.49 12.41
N PHE A 20 4.32 8.33 12.28
CA PHE A 20 3.10 8.16 11.48
C PHE A 20 1.97 9.08 11.97
N ALA A 21 1.70 9.08 13.28
CA ALA A 21 0.66 9.93 13.85
C ALA A 21 0.96 11.42 13.69
N GLN A 22 2.22 11.84 13.86
CA GLN A 22 2.65 13.21 13.59
C GLN A 22 2.46 13.59 12.12
N LEU A 23 2.79 12.68 11.21
CA LEU A 23 2.60 12.88 9.78
C LEU A 23 1.11 13.09 9.44
N CYS A 24 0.24 12.20 9.91
CA CYS A 24 -1.21 12.31 9.71
C CYS A 24 -1.77 13.63 10.26
N ALA A 25 -1.39 13.99 11.49
CA ALA A 25 -1.84 15.21 12.15
C ALA A 25 -1.35 16.49 11.47
N ARG A 26 -0.14 16.49 10.89
CA ARG A 26 0.40 17.63 10.13
C ARG A 26 -0.33 17.90 8.81
N ILE A 27 -0.90 16.87 8.21
CA ILE A 27 -1.64 16.98 6.95
C ILE A 27 -3.07 17.46 7.20
N ALA A 28 -3.68 17.05 8.31
CA ALA A 28 -5.03 17.45 8.70
C ALA A 28 -5.13 18.97 8.99
N PRO A 29 -6.36 19.54 8.97
CA PRO A 29 -6.60 20.91 9.41
C PRO A 29 -6.02 21.16 10.82
N PRO A 30 -5.39 22.34 11.07
CA PRO A 30 -4.73 22.62 12.35
C PRO A 30 -5.62 22.46 13.58
N GLU A 31 -6.91 22.75 13.45
CA GLU A 31 -7.92 22.60 14.50
C GLU A 31 -8.22 21.13 14.87
N GLU A 32 -7.89 20.18 14.00
CA GLU A 32 -8.11 18.74 14.18
C GLU A 32 -6.81 17.99 14.58
N TYR A 33 -5.69 18.70 14.77
CA TYR A 33 -4.37 18.10 14.97
C TYR A 33 -4.36 17.03 16.07
N ASP A 34 -4.86 17.36 17.27
CA ASP A 34 -4.82 16.47 18.43
C ASP A 34 -5.70 15.23 18.22
N GLU A 35 -6.91 15.42 17.67
CA GLU A 35 -7.83 14.33 17.37
C GLU A 35 -7.23 13.39 16.31
N ARG A 36 -6.70 13.95 15.22
CA ARG A 36 -6.07 13.18 14.16
C ARG A 36 -4.83 12.44 14.64
N TYR A 37 -4.00 13.08 15.46
CA TYR A 37 -2.82 12.45 16.07
C TYR A 37 -3.23 11.21 16.88
N HIS A 38 -4.20 11.36 17.78
CA HIS A 38 -4.63 10.25 18.63
C HIS A 38 -5.28 9.11 17.85
N GLN A 39 -6.11 9.41 16.85
CA GLN A 39 -6.74 8.40 16.02
C GLN A 39 -5.71 7.69 15.10
N ALA A 40 -4.73 8.42 14.57
CA ALA A 40 -3.69 7.83 13.71
C ALA A 40 -2.82 6.80 14.46
N LEU A 41 -2.66 6.93 15.77
CA LEU A 41 -1.92 5.96 16.58
C LEU A 41 -2.58 4.57 16.54
N SER A 42 -3.91 4.46 16.64
CA SER A 42 -4.60 3.17 16.53
C SER A 42 -4.70 2.69 15.09
N GLU A 43 -4.91 3.60 14.13
CA GLU A 43 -4.95 3.25 12.71
C GLU A 43 -3.62 2.66 12.22
N TYR A 44 -2.49 3.12 12.76
CA TYR A 44 -1.18 2.52 12.50
C TYR A 44 -1.11 1.07 12.98
N ASP A 45 -1.58 0.80 14.20
CA ASP A 45 -1.56 -0.53 14.81
C ASP A 45 -2.41 -1.49 13.97
N GLU A 46 -3.65 -1.07 13.64
CA GLU A 46 -4.58 -1.82 12.79
C GLU A 46 -4.02 -2.07 11.39
N PHE A 47 -3.30 -1.10 10.82
CA PHE A 47 -2.66 -1.26 9.50
C PHE A 47 -1.52 -2.29 9.55
N CYS A 48 -0.69 -2.26 10.58
CA CYS A 48 0.43 -3.21 10.74
C CYS A 48 -0.05 -4.66 10.90
N GLU A 49 -1.28 -4.86 11.39
CA GLU A 49 -1.89 -6.18 11.54
C GLU A 49 -2.49 -6.73 10.22
N LYS A 50 -2.51 -5.94 9.14
CA LYS A 50 -3.03 -6.39 7.84
C LYS A 50 -2.19 -7.57 7.32
N PRO A 51 -2.79 -8.69 6.88
CA PRO A 51 -2.05 -9.89 6.46
C PRO A 51 -1.04 -9.65 5.34
N LEU A 52 -1.34 -8.73 4.42
CA LEU A 52 -0.49 -8.40 3.28
C LEU A 52 0.65 -7.43 3.64
N VAL A 53 0.64 -6.79 4.81
CA VAL A 53 1.72 -5.87 5.22
C VAL A 53 2.91 -6.68 5.73
N ALA A 54 4.09 -6.41 5.16
CA ALA A 54 5.35 -7.04 5.56
C ALA A 54 6.21 -6.10 6.40
N ALA A 55 6.26 -4.82 6.04
CA ALA A 55 7.06 -3.82 6.72
C ALA A 55 6.46 -2.42 6.54
N VAL A 56 6.76 -1.53 7.47
CA VAL A 56 6.34 -0.12 7.45
C VAL A 56 7.50 0.78 7.87
N SER A 57 7.54 1.99 7.33
CA SER A 57 8.53 3.02 7.64
C SER A 57 7.97 4.41 7.36
N ILE A 58 8.62 5.44 7.88
CA ILE A 58 8.36 6.84 7.52
C ILE A 58 9.55 7.37 6.72
N GLY A 59 9.28 7.83 5.49
CA GLY A 59 10.26 8.55 4.68
C GLY A 59 10.45 9.96 5.23
N GLU A 60 11.54 10.21 5.95
CA GLU A 60 11.76 11.48 6.65
C GLU A 60 11.95 12.68 5.69
N GLU A 61 12.56 12.46 4.52
CA GLU A 61 12.82 13.51 3.54
C GLU A 61 11.54 14.02 2.86
N ASN A 62 10.66 13.09 2.47
CA ASN A 62 9.44 13.40 1.72
C ASN A 62 8.18 13.44 2.59
N MET A 63 8.30 13.10 3.89
CA MET A 63 7.18 12.98 4.82
C MET A 63 6.11 12.01 4.29
N GLU A 64 6.54 10.80 3.96
CA GLU A 64 5.69 9.76 3.37
C GLU A 64 5.55 8.57 4.31
N PHE A 65 4.37 7.99 4.36
CA PHE A 65 4.16 6.68 4.94
C PHE A 65 4.50 5.62 3.90
N VAL A 66 5.51 4.80 4.19
CA VAL A 66 6.04 3.78 3.27
C VAL A 66 5.71 2.41 3.84
N PHE A 67 5.20 1.51 3.00
CA PHE A 67 4.95 0.12 3.39
C PHE A 67 5.34 -0.86 2.29
N GLY A 68 5.90 -1.98 2.71
CA GLY A 68 6.18 -3.14 1.87
C GLY A 68 5.10 -4.19 2.04
N THR A 69 4.73 -4.86 0.95
CA THR A 69 3.79 -5.98 0.99
C THR A 69 4.52 -7.31 1.12
N LYS A 70 3.85 -8.32 1.69
CA LYS A 70 4.14 -9.71 1.37
C LYS A 70 3.82 -9.97 -0.11
N THR A 71 4.12 -11.17 -0.59
CA THR A 71 3.81 -11.56 -1.97
C THR A 71 2.31 -11.44 -2.26
N VAL A 72 1.95 -10.62 -3.23
CA VAL A 72 0.59 -10.42 -3.75
C VAL A 72 0.24 -11.56 -4.69
N TYR A 73 -0.98 -12.07 -4.54
CA TYR A 73 -1.52 -13.11 -5.41
C TYR A 73 -2.84 -12.66 -6.01
N LEU A 74 -3.00 -12.85 -7.32
CA LEU A 74 -4.26 -12.58 -8.01
C LEU A 74 -4.80 -13.85 -8.65
N THR A 75 -6.13 -13.98 -8.67
CA THR A 75 -6.82 -15.03 -9.41
C THR A 75 -7.39 -14.44 -10.69
N GLY A 76 -6.93 -14.94 -11.83
CA GLY A 76 -7.35 -14.46 -13.15
C GLY A 76 -8.73 -14.97 -13.55
N HIS A 77 -9.18 -14.58 -14.75
CA HIS A 77 -10.44 -15.07 -15.33
C HIS A 77 -10.48 -16.59 -15.55
N ASP A 78 -9.32 -17.22 -15.67
CA ASP A 78 -9.15 -18.66 -15.81
C ASP A 78 -9.18 -19.41 -14.47
N ASN A 79 -9.48 -18.72 -13.35
CA ASN A 79 -9.44 -19.23 -11.99
C ASN A 79 -8.06 -19.75 -11.54
N VAL A 80 -6.99 -19.36 -12.23
CA VAL A 80 -5.63 -19.72 -11.83
C VAL A 80 -5.04 -18.61 -10.97
N ARG A 81 -4.56 -19.00 -9.78
CA ARG A 81 -3.88 -18.11 -8.83
C ARG A 81 -2.43 -17.89 -9.27
N ARG A 82 -2.02 -16.63 -9.36
CA ARG A 82 -0.71 -16.23 -9.85
C ARG A 82 0.02 -15.38 -8.84
N GLU A 83 1.34 -15.57 -8.80
CA GLU A 83 2.26 -14.82 -7.97
C GLU A 83 2.64 -13.53 -8.69
N ILE A 84 2.11 -12.41 -8.21
CA ILE A 84 2.35 -11.09 -8.78
C ILE A 84 3.64 -10.47 -8.21
N GLY A 85 4.07 -10.91 -7.03
CA GLY A 85 5.28 -10.42 -6.38
C GLY A 85 4.99 -9.44 -5.27
N GLU A 86 6.03 -8.76 -4.82
CA GLU A 86 6.02 -7.88 -3.66
C GLU A 86 6.06 -6.42 -4.11
N PHE A 87 5.39 -5.56 -3.35
CA PHE A 87 5.28 -4.15 -3.68
C PHE A 87 5.83 -3.28 -2.56
N MET A 88 6.49 -2.21 -2.96
CA MET A 88 6.81 -1.08 -2.11
C MET A 88 5.87 0.06 -2.47
N CYS A 89 5.17 0.59 -1.47
CA CYS A 89 4.20 1.66 -1.63
C CYS A 89 4.59 2.84 -0.75
N ALA A 90 4.41 4.05 -1.28
CA ALA A 90 4.56 5.29 -0.52
C ALA A 90 3.28 6.10 -0.65
N VAL A 91 2.79 6.67 0.45
CA VAL A 91 1.64 7.58 0.48
C VAL A 91 1.97 8.84 1.28
N GLY A 92 1.65 9.99 0.72
CA GLY A 92 1.92 11.29 1.33
C GLY A 92 1.00 12.38 0.79
N CYS A 93 1.22 13.62 1.21
CA CYS A 93 0.38 14.75 0.79
C CYS A 93 0.50 15.08 -0.71
N SER A 94 1.64 14.76 -1.31
CA SER A 94 1.94 14.96 -2.74
C SER A 94 1.31 13.90 -3.65
N GLY A 95 0.87 12.76 -3.08
CA GLY A 95 0.29 11.66 -3.83
C GLY A 95 0.70 10.30 -3.27
N TYR A 96 0.89 9.36 -4.18
CA TYR A 96 1.27 8.00 -3.87
C TYR A 96 2.16 7.41 -4.96
N MET A 97 2.90 6.38 -4.60
CA MET A 97 3.72 5.57 -5.51
C MET A 97 3.50 4.09 -5.18
N VAL A 98 3.44 3.24 -6.21
CA VAL A 98 3.32 1.79 -6.06
C VAL A 98 4.29 1.11 -7.02
N GLU A 99 5.33 0.46 -6.50
CA GLU A 99 6.37 -0.20 -7.28
C GLU A 99 6.42 -1.69 -6.95
N ASN A 100 6.44 -2.55 -7.97
CA ASN A 100 6.72 -3.97 -7.78
C ASN A 100 8.23 -4.18 -7.71
N ILE A 101 8.71 -4.67 -6.56
CA ILE A 101 10.14 -4.83 -6.29
C ILE A 101 10.65 -6.24 -6.67
N SER A 102 9.75 -7.18 -6.95
CA SER A 102 10.11 -8.53 -7.39
C SER A 102 10.29 -8.62 -8.91
N VAL A 103 9.40 -7.96 -9.66
CA VAL A 103 9.37 -7.99 -11.13
C VAL A 103 8.96 -6.61 -11.65
N ALA A 104 9.78 -6.04 -12.54
CA ALA A 104 9.45 -4.78 -13.18
C ALA A 104 8.14 -4.87 -13.96
N ILE A 105 7.23 -3.95 -13.70
CA ILE A 105 5.99 -3.81 -14.47
C ILE A 105 6.29 -2.89 -15.66
N ASP A 106 6.51 -3.48 -16.83
CA ASP A 106 6.75 -2.75 -18.06
C ASP A 106 6.18 -3.47 -19.29
N GLY A 107 6.02 -2.72 -20.39
CA GLY A 107 5.51 -3.25 -21.65
C GLY A 107 6.46 -4.21 -22.36
N GLU A 108 7.75 -4.22 -22.01
CA GLU A 108 8.80 -5.00 -22.68
C GLU A 108 8.89 -6.43 -22.15
N SER A 109 8.91 -6.60 -20.83
CA SER A 109 8.80 -7.88 -20.13
C SER A 109 7.41 -8.50 -20.29
N GLY A 110 6.40 -7.64 -20.47
CA GLY A 110 5.01 -8.00 -20.61
C GLY A 110 4.35 -8.43 -19.30
N TYR A 111 5.02 -8.25 -18.15
CA TYR A 111 4.37 -8.36 -16.85
C TYR A 111 3.59 -7.08 -16.59
N ALA A 112 2.26 -7.18 -16.70
CA ALA A 112 1.35 -6.08 -16.42
C ALA A 112 0.57 -6.38 -15.13
N HIS A 113 0.47 -5.39 -14.24
CA HIS A 113 -0.48 -5.43 -13.14
C HIS A 113 -1.79 -4.72 -13.56
N PRO A 114 -2.98 -5.17 -13.11
CA PRO A 114 -4.24 -4.52 -13.48
C PRO A 114 -4.34 -3.05 -13.05
N HIS A 115 -3.66 -2.69 -11.96
CA HIS A 115 -3.77 -1.38 -11.34
C HIS A 115 -2.45 -0.61 -11.25
N ALA A 116 -1.30 -1.27 -11.35
CA ALA A 116 0.01 -0.63 -11.23
C ALA A 116 0.70 -0.60 -12.59
N PHE A 117 1.32 0.52 -12.92
CA PHE A 117 1.97 0.76 -14.21
C PHE A 117 3.43 1.17 -13.99
N GLN A 118 4.20 1.13 -15.08
CA GLN A 118 5.58 1.60 -15.09
C GLN A 118 5.71 3.01 -14.52
N GLY A 119 6.70 3.23 -13.66
CA GLY A 119 6.95 4.54 -13.03
C GLY A 119 6.06 4.84 -11.82
N GLY A 120 5.41 3.81 -11.24
CA GLY A 120 4.71 3.93 -9.96
C GLY A 120 3.28 4.45 -10.05
N GLN A 121 2.75 4.65 -11.26
CA GLN A 121 1.38 5.11 -11.47
C GLN A 121 0.39 4.01 -11.08
N PHE A 122 -0.68 4.42 -10.40
CA PHE A 122 -1.72 3.51 -9.93
C PHE A 122 -3.08 3.96 -10.45
N CYS A 123 -3.77 3.10 -11.21
CA CYS A 123 -5.11 3.35 -11.74
C CYS A 123 -6.15 2.58 -10.92
N MET A 124 -6.92 3.34 -10.14
CA MET A 124 -8.10 2.84 -9.46
C MET A 124 -9.33 3.57 -10.01
N GLN A 125 -10.21 2.86 -10.73
CA GLN A 125 -11.48 3.46 -11.14
C GLN A 125 -12.43 3.59 -9.93
N ARG A 126 -12.46 2.58 -9.06
CA ARG A 126 -13.22 2.60 -7.81
C ARG A 126 -12.27 2.96 -6.67
N GLY A 127 -12.64 3.93 -5.84
CA GLY A 127 -11.82 4.32 -4.70
C GLY A 127 -10.91 5.53 -4.95
N SER A 128 -10.74 6.01 -6.19
CA SER A 128 -9.82 7.13 -6.47
C SER A 128 -10.20 8.43 -5.78
N ASN A 129 -11.49 8.77 -5.73
CA ASN A 129 -11.96 9.93 -4.98
C ASN A 129 -11.76 9.73 -3.47
N GLN A 130 -12.06 8.53 -2.95
CA GLN A 130 -11.81 8.20 -1.54
C GLN A 130 -10.32 8.32 -1.19
N LEU A 131 -9.44 7.81 -2.05
CA LEU A 131 -7.99 7.89 -1.88
C LEU A 131 -7.53 9.35 -1.83
N ARG A 132 -7.99 10.19 -2.77
CA ARG A 132 -7.67 11.62 -2.77
C ARG A 132 -8.15 12.34 -1.51
N VAL A 133 -9.36 12.03 -1.03
CA VAL A 133 -9.92 12.60 0.21
C VAL A 133 -9.11 12.14 1.42
N ALA A 134 -8.77 10.85 1.50
CA ALA A 134 -7.98 10.28 2.58
C ALA A 134 -6.59 10.96 2.66
N LEU A 135 -5.91 11.12 1.53
CA LEU A 135 -4.61 11.81 1.47
C LEU A 135 -4.72 13.27 1.89
N HIS A 136 -5.75 13.98 1.44
CA HIS A 136 -5.95 15.39 1.81
C HIS A 136 -6.25 15.59 3.30
N ASN A 137 -6.92 14.63 3.94
CA ASN A 137 -7.33 14.74 5.34
C ASN A 137 -6.36 14.05 6.31
N GLY A 138 -5.16 13.67 5.84
CA GLY A 138 -4.17 12.99 6.67
C GLY A 138 -4.59 11.59 7.13
N ARG A 139 -5.54 10.95 6.44
CA ARG A 139 -5.98 9.56 6.71
C ARG A 139 -5.12 8.56 5.94
N LEU A 140 -3.81 8.56 6.22
CA LEU A 140 -2.84 7.80 5.43
C LEU A 140 -3.01 6.28 5.54
N ALA A 141 -3.49 5.76 6.68
CA ALA A 141 -3.78 4.33 6.82
C ALA A 141 -4.94 3.89 5.91
N GLU A 142 -5.99 4.72 5.80
CA GLU A 142 -7.10 4.48 4.88
C GLU A 142 -6.64 4.52 3.42
N ALA A 143 -5.82 5.51 3.06
CA ALA A 143 -5.21 5.59 1.74
C ALA A 143 -4.38 4.34 1.41
N ALA A 144 -3.56 3.88 2.36
CA ALA A 144 -2.76 2.67 2.22
C ALA A 144 -3.63 1.41 2.10
N CYS A 145 -4.73 1.30 2.87
CA CYS A 145 -5.67 0.19 2.75
C CYS A 145 -6.34 0.14 1.37
N LEU A 146 -6.73 1.29 0.81
CA LEU A 146 -7.29 1.35 -0.54
C LEU A 146 -6.30 0.88 -1.60
N ILE A 147 -5.00 1.15 -1.42
CA ILE A 147 -3.94 0.64 -2.30
C ILE A 147 -3.78 -0.87 -2.14
N LEU A 148 -3.73 -1.39 -0.91
CA LEU A 148 -3.65 -2.83 -0.64
C LEU A 148 -4.83 -3.58 -1.28
N ASP A 149 -6.06 -3.09 -1.07
CA ASP A 149 -7.27 -3.70 -1.64
C ASP A 149 -7.20 -3.75 -3.18
N ALA A 150 -6.67 -2.69 -3.80
CA ALA A 150 -6.50 -2.64 -5.25
C ALA A 150 -5.36 -3.55 -5.75
N LEU A 151 -4.29 -3.75 -4.98
CA LEU A 151 -3.24 -4.72 -5.30
C LEU A 151 -3.77 -6.17 -5.30
N GLU A 152 -4.74 -6.47 -4.43
CA GLU A 152 -5.35 -7.80 -4.34
C GLU A 152 -6.57 -7.99 -5.26
N THR A 153 -6.96 -6.95 -6.01
CA THR A 153 -8.13 -7.01 -6.88
C THR A 153 -7.73 -7.22 -8.34
N TYR A 154 -8.26 -8.27 -8.95
CA TYR A 154 -8.25 -8.42 -10.40
C TYR A 154 -9.48 -7.75 -11.01
N GLY A 155 -9.29 -6.69 -11.80
CA GLY A 155 -10.38 -5.95 -12.46
C GLY A 155 -10.77 -6.51 -13.84
N PRO A 156 -11.98 -7.09 -14.01
CA PRO A 156 -12.46 -7.60 -15.31
C PRO A 156 -12.67 -6.53 -16.38
N GLY A 157 -12.88 -5.28 -15.95
CA GLY A 157 -13.29 -4.16 -16.79
C GLY A 157 -12.15 -3.46 -17.53
N THR A 158 -10.90 -3.91 -17.32
CA THR A 158 -9.70 -3.37 -17.96
C THR A 158 -9.21 -4.36 -19.02
N PRO A 159 -9.67 -4.24 -20.29
CA PRO A 159 -9.40 -5.21 -21.36
C PRO A 159 -7.93 -5.32 -21.79
N TYR A 160 -7.01 -4.66 -21.10
CA TYR A 160 -5.59 -4.54 -21.46
C TYR A 160 -4.63 -5.17 -20.43
N CYS A 161 -5.11 -5.75 -19.34
CA CYS A 161 -4.24 -6.31 -18.29
C CYS A 161 -4.57 -7.79 -18.04
N SER A 162 -4.17 -8.66 -18.99
CA SER A 162 -4.07 -10.09 -18.69
C SER A 162 -2.92 -10.31 -17.71
N ILE A 163 -3.17 -11.12 -16.68
CA ILE A 163 -2.13 -11.56 -15.75
C ILE A 163 -1.53 -12.92 -16.15
N ASP A 164 -1.83 -13.44 -17.34
CA ASP A 164 -1.50 -14.82 -17.72
C ASP A 164 0.00 -15.12 -17.79
N LYS A 165 0.82 -14.08 -17.97
CA LYS A 165 2.28 -14.19 -17.98
C LYS A 165 2.88 -14.38 -16.59
N TRP A 166 2.17 -14.01 -15.53
CA TRP A 166 2.65 -14.18 -14.17
C TRP A 166 2.76 -15.66 -13.81
N PRO A 167 3.79 -16.06 -13.04
CA PRO A 167 3.96 -17.44 -12.60
C PRO A 167 2.72 -17.96 -11.85
N VAL A 168 2.36 -19.21 -12.10
CA VAL A 168 1.33 -19.90 -11.31
C VAL A 168 1.87 -20.10 -9.90
N ALA A 169 1.07 -19.73 -8.90
CA ALA A 169 1.42 -19.91 -7.50
C ALA A 169 1.57 -21.42 -7.21
N LYS A 170 2.67 -21.82 -6.59
CA LYS A 170 2.84 -23.19 -6.10
C LYS A 170 2.01 -23.34 -4.82
N GLU A 171 1.28 -24.45 -4.72
CA GLU A 171 0.50 -24.81 -3.52
C GLU A 171 1.38 -24.97 -2.27
#